data_AF-A0A2M8CV67-F1
#
_entry.id   AF-A0A2M8CV67-F1
#
_cell.length_a   1.000
_cell.length_b   1.000
_cell.length_c   1.000
_cell.angle_alpha   90.00
_cell.angle_beta   90.00
_cell.angle_gamma   90.00
#
_symmetry.space_group_name_H-M   'P 1'
#
loop_
_entity.id
_entity.type
_entity.pdbx_description
1 polymer ?
#
loop_
_entity_poly.entity_id
_entity_poly.type
_entity_poly.pdbx_seq_one_letter_code
_entity_poly.pdbx_strand_id
1 'polypeptide(L)'
;MSHLYNIINLYDLGYIFWLSHNPLVVGNSYKIRYATHEAMVTVQSIDRVIDTDDLVQNEQAGNVERNAVAEVTFRAHELLPLDPYTDNDRTGRIVLYEGYDVAGGGTVHMDGYADQRRSTLPKSENIYEVEHLLTTDVRAKQKGHHGAVFWFTGLSGAGKSTLAMAVEKLLFEKGYHTYVLDGDNVRHGLNADLGFSPKDRAENIRRIGEVAALMTDAGLIVISSFISPYREDRDRARQAVPEHFHEIYVSADLATCEGRDPKGLYKKARAGKIEDFTGIGSPYEVPENPEMVVDTQKNDLATCVMQVTSYIESQVVMKEKDATKSEKTLLS
;
A
#
# COMPACT_ATOMS: atom_id res chain seq x y z
N MET A 1 -8.50 22.51 -23.40
CA MET A 1 -7.41 21.54 -23.62
C MET A 1 -6.41 21.69 -22.48
N SER A 2 -6.70 21.04 -21.36
CA SER A 2 -5.78 20.93 -20.22
C SER A 2 -5.32 19.47 -20.17
N HIS A 3 -4.20 19.18 -20.82
CA HIS A 3 -3.56 17.88 -20.64
C HIS A 3 -2.94 17.87 -19.24
N LEU A 4 -3.64 17.21 -18.31
CA LEU A 4 -3.15 16.91 -16.98
C LEU A 4 -2.00 15.90 -17.17
N TYR A 5 -0.78 16.35 -16.90
CA TYR A 5 0.40 15.50 -16.88
C TYR A 5 0.27 14.45 -15.75
N ASN A 6 0.51 13.18 -16.06
CA ASN A 6 0.34 12.05 -15.15
C ASN A 6 1.50 11.91 -14.14
N ILE A 7 1.49 12.63 -13.02
CA ILE A 7 2.56 12.59 -12.01
C ILE A 7 2.55 11.24 -11.25
N ILE A 8 3.53 10.37 -11.48
CA ILE A 8 3.57 8.99 -10.93
C ILE A 8 5.00 8.66 -10.48
N ASN A 9 5.19 7.96 -9.35
CA ASN A 9 6.49 7.34 -9.07
C ASN A 9 6.66 6.19 -10.06
N LEU A 10 7.67 6.27 -10.93
CA LEU A 10 7.93 5.29 -11.97
C LEU A 10 8.27 3.97 -11.29
N TYR A 11 7.25 3.16 -10.99
CA TYR A 11 7.29 1.78 -10.51
C TYR A 11 6.87 0.81 -11.62
N ASP A 12 6.48 1.33 -12.78
CA ASP A 12 5.46 0.68 -13.58
C ASP A 12 5.94 0.56 -15.04
N LEU A 13 6.44 -0.66 -15.31
CA LEU A 13 6.53 -1.40 -16.57
C LEU A 13 6.86 -0.64 -17.87
N GLY A 14 8.04 -0.92 -18.43
CA GLY A 14 8.36 -0.55 -19.80
C GLY A 14 8.89 -1.74 -20.61
N TYR A 15 8.48 -1.83 -21.88
CA TYR A 15 9.20 -2.67 -22.83
C TYR A 15 10.47 -1.93 -23.21
N ILE A 16 11.61 -2.40 -22.71
CA ILE A 16 12.91 -1.85 -23.01
C ILE A 16 13.58 -2.72 -24.07
N PHE A 17 14.01 -2.09 -25.15
CA PHE A 17 15.01 -2.66 -26.04
C PHE A 17 16.40 -2.26 -25.55
N TRP A 18 17.23 -3.24 -25.20
CA TRP A 18 18.53 -3.01 -24.60
C TRP A 18 19.64 -2.99 -25.65
N LEU A 19 20.45 -1.93 -25.63
CA LEU A 19 21.48 -1.66 -26.64
C LEU A 19 22.91 -1.62 -26.07
N SER A 20 23.05 -1.42 -24.75
CA SER A 20 24.35 -1.33 -24.09
C SER A 20 25.11 -2.64 -24.15
N HIS A 21 26.44 -2.53 -24.10
CA HIS A 21 27.34 -3.68 -23.98
C HIS A 21 27.34 -4.28 -22.57
N ASN A 22 27.02 -3.47 -21.56
CA ASN A 22 26.83 -3.96 -20.20
C ASN A 22 25.39 -4.47 -20.06
N PRO A 23 25.17 -5.64 -19.44
CA PRO A 23 23.82 -6.14 -19.25
C PRO A 23 23.01 -5.24 -18.31
N LEU A 24 21.71 -5.15 -18.54
CA LEU A 24 20.78 -4.53 -17.59
C LEU A 24 20.63 -5.47 -16.40
N VAL A 25 20.85 -4.99 -15.18
CA VAL A 25 20.79 -5.82 -13.96
C VAL A 25 19.92 -5.14 -12.91
N VAL A 26 19.15 -5.95 -12.17
CA VAL A 26 18.36 -5.47 -11.03
C VAL A 26 19.26 -4.78 -10.00
N GLY A 27 18.82 -3.61 -9.53
CA GLY A 27 19.55 -2.76 -8.58
C GLY A 27 20.43 -1.70 -9.23
N ASN A 28 20.72 -1.77 -10.54
CA ASN A 28 21.48 -0.73 -11.22
C ASN A 28 20.63 0.51 -11.47
N SER A 29 21.26 1.68 -11.40
CA SER A 29 20.62 2.97 -11.67
C SER A 29 21.03 3.52 -13.03
N TYR A 30 20.06 4.09 -13.73
CA TYR A 30 20.22 4.69 -15.04
C TYR A 30 19.54 6.06 -15.06
N LYS A 31 20.00 6.92 -15.97
CA LYS A 31 19.28 8.15 -16.25
C LYS A 31 18.22 7.85 -17.31
N ILE A 32 16.97 8.15 -17.01
CA ILE A 32 15.88 8.08 -17.97
C ILE A 32 15.60 9.48 -18.53
N ARG A 33 15.32 9.56 -19.83
CA ARG A 33 14.80 10.76 -20.48
C ARG A 33 13.45 10.45 -21.09
N TYR A 34 12.49 11.29 -20.80
CA TYR A 34 11.15 11.25 -21.38
C TYR A 34 10.74 12.68 -21.76
N ALA A 35 10.31 12.87 -23.01
CA ALA A 35 10.08 14.20 -23.56
C ALA A 35 11.25 15.18 -23.29
N THR A 36 11.01 16.24 -22.51
CA THR A 36 11.99 17.26 -22.12
C THR A 36 12.59 17.08 -20.73
N HIS A 37 12.20 16.04 -20.00
CA HIS A 37 12.63 15.78 -18.63
C HIS A 37 13.64 14.62 -18.56
N GLU A 38 14.57 14.74 -17.62
CA GLU A 38 15.54 13.70 -17.27
C GLU A 38 15.39 13.40 -15.78
N ALA A 39 15.46 12.12 -15.42
CA ALA A 39 15.33 11.66 -14.04
C ALA A 39 16.23 10.44 -13.79
N MET A 40 16.52 10.16 -12.52
CA MET A 40 17.24 8.94 -12.13
C MET A 40 16.24 7.84 -11.79
N VAL A 41 16.49 6.65 -12.34
CA VAL A 41 15.69 5.44 -12.09
C VAL A 41 16.59 4.28 -11.71
N THR A 42 16.09 3.36 -10.89
CA THR A 42 16.77 2.12 -10.50
C THR A 42 15.98 0.92 -10.99
N VAL A 43 16.63 -0.09 -11.57
CA VAL A 43 15.96 -1.33 -11.97
C VAL A 43 15.47 -2.07 -10.73
N GLN A 44 14.17 -2.27 -10.61
CA GLN A 44 13.56 -2.95 -9.47
C GLN A 44 13.29 -4.43 -9.76
N SER A 45 12.80 -4.76 -10.95
CA SER A 45 12.66 -6.15 -11.41
C SER A 45 12.78 -6.26 -12.93
N ILE A 46 13.17 -7.45 -13.40
CA ILE A 46 13.13 -7.86 -14.80
C ILE A 46 12.12 -9.00 -14.87
N ASP A 47 10.94 -8.69 -15.38
CA ASP A 47 9.79 -9.59 -15.28
C ASP A 47 9.84 -10.62 -16.44
N ARG A 48 10.25 -10.16 -17.62
CA ARG A 48 10.36 -11.00 -18.82
C ARG A 48 11.50 -10.54 -19.72
N VAL A 49 12.22 -11.49 -20.33
CA VAL A 49 13.18 -11.22 -21.39
C VAL A 49 12.82 -12.01 -22.63
N ILE A 50 12.85 -11.33 -23.77
CA ILE A 50 12.60 -11.86 -25.10
C ILE A 50 13.87 -11.64 -25.90
N ASP A 51 14.54 -12.74 -26.26
CA ASP A 51 15.66 -12.69 -27.19
C ASP A 51 15.13 -12.40 -28.60
N THR A 52 15.67 -11.39 -29.29
CA THR A 52 15.23 -11.05 -30.65
C THR A 52 15.69 -12.04 -31.70
N ASP A 53 16.75 -12.81 -31.42
CA ASP A 53 17.33 -13.73 -32.39
C ASP A 53 16.53 -15.03 -32.47
N ASP A 54 16.11 -15.57 -31.32
CA ASP A 54 15.38 -16.85 -31.24
C ASP A 54 13.93 -16.73 -30.75
N LEU A 55 13.46 -15.54 -30.36
CA LEU A 55 12.12 -15.27 -29.79
C LEU A 55 11.78 -16.13 -28.57
N VAL A 56 12.79 -16.75 -27.94
CA VAL A 56 12.65 -17.52 -26.72
C VAL A 56 12.37 -16.55 -25.57
N GLN A 57 11.36 -16.89 -24.78
CA GLN A 57 10.92 -16.08 -23.65
C GLN A 57 11.45 -16.71 -22.37
N ASN A 58 12.21 -15.93 -21.62
CA ASN A 58 12.67 -16.29 -20.30
C ASN A 58 11.93 -15.44 -19.27
N GLU A 59 11.12 -16.09 -18.45
CA GLU A 59 10.46 -15.49 -17.29
C GLU A 59 11.51 -15.42 -16.16
N GLN A 60 11.65 -14.24 -15.51
CA GLN A 60 12.59 -14.00 -14.41
C GLN A 60 14.10 -14.14 -14.75
N ALA A 61 14.55 -13.58 -15.87
CA ALA A 61 15.98 -13.46 -16.11
C ALA A 61 16.62 -12.44 -15.14
N GLY A 62 17.74 -12.80 -14.50
CA GLY A 62 18.47 -11.89 -13.60
C GLY A 62 19.14 -10.70 -14.32
N ASN A 63 19.23 -10.75 -15.64
CA ASN A 63 19.83 -9.73 -16.48
C ASN A 63 19.19 -9.66 -17.88
N VAL A 64 19.38 -8.54 -18.58
CA VAL A 64 19.03 -8.36 -20.00
C VAL A 64 20.30 -8.16 -20.80
N GLU A 65 20.57 -9.07 -21.73
CA GLU A 65 21.72 -8.99 -22.63
C GLU A 65 21.47 -8.01 -23.79
N ARG A 66 22.54 -7.64 -24.49
CA ARG A 66 22.47 -6.73 -25.64
C ARG A 66 21.56 -7.29 -26.74
N ASN A 67 20.77 -6.40 -27.34
CA ASN A 67 19.75 -6.69 -28.35
C ASN A 67 18.52 -7.46 -27.85
N ALA A 68 18.37 -7.73 -26.57
CA ALA A 68 17.14 -8.31 -26.05
C ALA A 68 16.07 -7.22 -25.80
N VAL A 69 14.81 -7.65 -25.87
CA VAL A 69 13.66 -6.88 -25.38
C VAL A 69 13.28 -7.41 -24.01
N ALA A 70 13.06 -6.54 -23.04
CA ALA A 70 12.65 -6.94 -21.71
C ALA A 70 11.49 -6.11 -21.18
N GLU A 71 10.64 -6.77 -20.39
CA GLU A 71 9.64 -6.14 -19.54
C GLU A 71 10.33 -5.83 -18.21
N VAL A 72 10.52 -4.54 -17.94
CA VAL A 72 11.33 -4.08 -16.81
C VAL A 72 10.53 -3.09 -15.98
N THR A 73 10.58 -3.31 -14.67
CA THR A 73 10.04 -2.40 -13.67
C THR A 73 11.19 -1.58 -13.11
N PHE A 74 11.11 -0.27 -13.29
CA PHE A 74 12.04 0.69 -12.72
C PHE A 74 11.42 1.33 -11.48
N ARG A 75 12.24 1.93 -10.62
CA ARG A 75 11.88 2.81 -9.49
C ARG A 75 12.49 4.19 -9.73
N ALA A 76 11.69 5.23 -9.91
CA ALA A 76 12.19 6.61 -9.91
C ALA A 76 12.49 7.12 -8.51
N HIS A 77 13.50 8.00 -8.42
CA HIS A 77 13.82 8.72 -7.18
C HIS A 77 12.96 9.97 -6.96
N GLU A 78 12.14 10.33 -7.94
CA GLU A 78 11.22 11.47 -7.90
C GLU A 78 9.92 11.14 -8.66
N LEU A 79 8.86 11.92 -8.45
CA LEU A 79 7.59 11.75 -9.14
C LEU A 79 7.71 12.22 -10.60
N LEU A 80 7.40 11.34 -11.56
CA LEU A 80 7.55 11.58 -12.98
C LEU A 80 6.21 11.70 -13.70
N PRO A 81 5.93 12.83 -14.37
CA PRO A 81 4.77 12.97 -15.25
C PRO A 81 4.87 12.09 -16.51
N LEU A 82 4.29 10.88 -16.51
CA LEU A 82 4.37 9.91 -17.62
C LEU A 82 3.03 9.47 -18.19
N ASP A 83 2.88 9.55 -19.51
CA ASP A 83 1.73 8.99 -20.20
C ASP A 83 2.00 7.56 -20.67
N PRO A 84 1.02 6.64 -20.58
CA PRO A 84 1.09 5.37 -21.29
C PRO A 84 1.29 5.62 -22.78
N TYR A 85 2.11 4.80 -23.44
CA TYR A 85 2.32 4.89 -24.89
C TYR A 85 1.02 4.77 -25.70
N THR A 86 0.05 4.00 -25.18
CA THR A 86 -1.29 3.85 -25.76
C THR A 86 -2.12 5.14 -25.72
N ASP A 87 -1.90 5.98 -24.71
CA ASP A 87 -2.63 7.23 -24.50
C ASP A 87 -1.96 8.39 -25.25
N ASN A 88 -0.62 8.43 -25.24
CA ASN A 88 0.17 9.44 -25.93
C ASN A 88 1.54 8.86 -26.38
N ASP A 89 1.70 8.70 -27.69
CA ASP A 89 2.89 8.10 -28.30
C ASP A 89 4.15 8.97 -28.19
N ARG A 90 4.00 10.28 -27.93
CA ARG A 90 5.12 11.22 -27.78
C ARG A 90 5.72 11.20 -26.39
N THR A 91 4.89 11.13 -25.36
CA THR A 91 5.31 11.18 -23.95
C THR A 91 5.45 9.80 -23.32
N GLY A 92 4.86 8.75 -23.93
CA GLY A 92 5.03 7.36 -23.51
C GLY A 92 6.28 6.66 -24.07
N ARG A 93 7.25 7.40 -24.63
CA ARG A 93 8.55 6.87 -25.04
C ARG A 93 9.64 7.33 -24.09
N ILE A 94 10.51 6.39 -23.75
CA ILE A 94 11.62 6.61 -22.82
C ILE A 94 12.93 6.20 -23.46
N VAL A 95 14.00 6.89 -23.06
CA VAL A 95 15.38 6.56 -23.43
C VAL A 95 16.20 6.45 -22.15
N LEU A 96 16.94 5.36 -22.03
CA LEU A 96 17.84 5.10 -20.91
C LEU A 96 19.26 5.47 -21.31
N TYR A 97 19.97 6.11 -20.39
CA TYR A 97 21.36 6.51 -20.54
C TYR A 97 22.21 5.86 -19.45
N GLU A 98 23.36 5.34 -19.86
CA GLU A 98 24.45 4.92 -19.00
C GLU A 98 25.57 5.95 -19.18
N GLY A 99 25.71 6.86 -18.21
CA GLY A 99 26.57 8.03 -18.37
C GLY A 99 26.04 8.99 -19.45
N TYR A 100 26.77 9.10 -20.56
CA TYR A 100 26.39 9.92 -21.73
C TYR A 100 25.90 9.09 -22.92
N ASP A 101 26.01 7.77 -22.85
CA ASP A 101 25.67 6.86 -23.94
C ASP A 101 24.24 6.36 -23.80
N VAL A 102 23.55 6.20 -24.94
CA VAL A 102 22.21 5.61 -24.98
C VAL A 102 22.35 4.11 -24.71
N ALA A 103 21.82 3.68 -23.56
CA ALA A 103 21.88 2.30 -23.10
C ALA A 103 20.69 1.46 -23.60
N GLY A 104 19.54 2.11 -23.82
CA GLY A 104 18.34 1.44 -24.31
C GLY A 104 17.21 2.43 -24.55
N GLY A 105 16.13 1.94 -25.15
CA GLY A 105 14.94 2.72 -25.42
C GLY A 105 13.69 1.87 -25.32
N GLY A 106 12.57 2.48 -24.97
CA GLY A 106 11.36 1.73 -24.72
C GLY A 106 10.08 2.55 -24.69
N THR A 107 8.99 1.85 -24.44
CA THR A 107 7.66 2.42 -24.25
C THR A 107 7.19 2.21 -22.82
N VAL A 108 6.46 3.19 -22.30
CA VAL A 108 5.82 3.14 -20.99
C VAL A 108 4.49 2.42 -21.12
N HIS A 109 4.28 1.38 -20.32
CA HIS A 109 3.03 0.63 -20.24
C HIS A 109 2.53 0.68 -18.79
N MET A 110 1.29 1.11 -18.59
CA MET A 110 0.68 1.20 -17.26
C MET A 110 -0.37 0.10 -17.02
N ASP A 111 -0.49 -0.87 -17.94
CA ASP A 111 -1.41 -1.99 -17.81
C ASP A 111 -1.00 -2.88 -16.64
N GLY A 112 -1.97 -3.28 -15.81
CA GLY A 112 -1.68 -4.13 -14.65
C GLY A 112 -1.10 -3.42 -13.42
N TYR A 113 -0.82 -2.11 -13.46
CA TYR A 113 -0.52 -1.30 -12.28
C TYR A 113 -1.67 -0.35 -11.89
N ALA A 114 -1.72 0.01 -10.60
CA ALA A 114 -2.76 0.89 -10.09
C ALA A 114 -2.45 2.30 -10.57
N ASP A 115 -3.32 2.85 -11.41
CA ASP A 115 -3.27 4.24 -11.81
C ASP A 115 -3.22 5.15 -10.55
N GLN A 116 -2.01 5.61 -10.22
CA GLN A 116 -1.76 6.47 -9.05
C GLN A 116 -2.38 7.87 -9.27
N ARG A 117 -2.87 8.18 -10.49
CA ARG A 117 -3.68 9.37 -10.81
C ARG A 117 -5.10 9.30 -10.30
N ARG A 118 -5.55 8.22 -9.64
CA ARG A 118 -6.88 8.23 -9.02
C ARG A 118 -6.88 9.23 -7.87
N SER A 119 -7.03 10.49 -8.29
CA SER A 119 -7.76 11.55 -7.65
C SER A 119 -8.88 10.91 -6.89
N THR A 120 -9.02 11.34 -5.66
CA THR A 120 -10.24 11.33 -4.86
C THR A 120 -11.52 11.73 -5.62
N LEU A 121 -11.44 12.13 -6.90
CA LEU A 121 -12.59 12.40 -7.76
C LEU A 121 -13.22 11.08 -8.25
N PRO A 122 -14.50 10.86 -7.97
CA PRO A 122 -15.19 9.67 -8.42
C PRO A 122 -15.33 9.65 -9.94
N LYS A 123 -15.16 8.45 -10.54
CA LYS A 123 -15.30 8.22 -12.00
C LYS A 123 -16.73 8.43 -12.50
N SER A 124 -17.72 8.35 -11.62
CA SER A 124 -19.13 8.50 -12.00
C SER A 124 -19.50 9.96 -12.16
N GLU A 125 -20.09 10.30 -13.31
CA GLU A 125 -20.72 11.60 -13.53
C GLU A 125 -22.02 11.70 -12.72
N ASN A 126 -22.30 12.86 -12.13
CA ASN A 126 -23.52 13.15 -11.33
C ASN A 126 -23.59 12.51 -9.93
N ILE A 127 -22.50 12.53 -9.15
CA ILE A 127 -22.57 12.20 -7.72
C ILE A 127 -22.88 13.46 -6.92
N TYR A 128 -23.87 13.34 -6.04
CA TYR A 128 -24.19 14.33 -5.02
C TYR A 128 -23.81 13.75 -3.66
N GLU A 129 -23.07 14.51 -2.86
CA GLU A 129 -22.83 14.16 -1.46
C GLU A 129 -24.13 14.36 -0.68
N VAL A 130 -24.55 13.33 0.06
CA VAL A 130 -25.75 13.40 0.90
C VAL A 130 -25.31 13.77 2.30
N GLU A 131 -25.72 14.94 2.77
CA GLU A 131 -25.48 15.33 4.16
C GLU A 131 -26.27 14.41 5.11
N HIS A 132 -25.56 13.79 6.06
CA HIS A 132 -26.20 13.01 7.10
C HIS A 132 -26.83 13.94 8.15
N LEU A 133 -28.04 13.60 8.60
CA LEU A 133 -28.74 14.31 9.68
C LEU A 133 -28.08 14.13 11.07
N LEU A 134 -27.12 13.22 11.19
CA LEU A 134 -26.40 12.92 12.42
C LEU A 134 -24.92 13.18 12.20
N THR A 135 -24.32 14.00 13.07
CA THR A 135 -22.89 14.25 13.07
C THR A 135 -22.11 13.12 13.76
N THR A 136 -20.82 13.03 13.46
CA THR A 136 -19.88 12.12 14.13
C THR A 136 -19.85 12.34 15.65
N ASP A 137 -19.98 13.59 16.12
CA ASP A 137 -20.06 13.92 17.56
C ASP A 137 -21.30 13.33 18.24
N VAL A 138 -22.46 13.36 17.58
CA VAL A 138 -23.69 12.76 18.13
C VAL A 138 -23.54 11.24 18.25
N ARG A 139 -22.94 10.61 17.23
CA ARG A 139 -22.64 9.16 17.26
C ARG A 139 -21.63 8.83 18.36
N ALA A 140 -20.59 9.64 18.51
CA ALA A 140 -19.60 9.47 19.56
C ALA A 140 -20.25 9.57 20.94
N LYS A 141 -21.08 10.59 21.17
CA LYS A 141 -21.83 10.78 22.43
C LYS A 141 -22.69 9.56 22.77
N GLN A 142 -23.37 8.99 21.78
CA GLN A 142 -24.19 7.79 21.98
C GLN A 142 -23.35 6.56 22.35
N LYS A 143 -22.15 6.40 21.77
CA LYS A 143 -21.29 5.23 21.97
C LYS A 143 -20.32 5.36 23.15
N GLY A 144 -20.16 6.56 23.71
CA GLY A 144 -19.20 6.79 24.81
C GLY A 144 -17.74 6.93 24.36
N HIS A 145 -17.46 6.94 23.06
CA HIS A 145 -16.12 7.15 22.49
C HIS A 145 -16.22 7.70 21.05
N HIS A 146 -15.15 8.31 20.55
CA HIS A 146 -15.02 8.62 19.12
C HIS A 146 -14.72 7.36 18.30
N GLY A 147 -15.14 7.35 17.03
CA GLY A 147 -14.66 6.37 16.07
C GLY A 147 -13.24 6.70 15.64
N ALA A 148 -12.44 5.69 15.35
CA ALA A 148 -11.08 5.86 14.82
C ALA A 148 -10.59 4.58 14.13
N VAL A 149 -9.62 4.73 13.23
CA VAL A 149 -8.94 3.62 12.56
C VAL A 149 -7.57 3.42 13.19
N PHE A 150 -7.32 2.23 13.72
CA PHE A 150 -6.01 1.77 14.16
C PHE A 150 -5.47 0.76 13.14
N TRP A 151 -4.54 1.23 12.33
CA TRP A 151 -4.05 0.53 11.15
C TRP A 151 -2.77 -0.25 11.45
N PHE A 152 -2.88 -1.57 11.64
CA PHE A 152 -1.71 -2.38 11.94
C PHE A 152 -1.00 -2.76 10.64
N THR A 153 0.28 -2.39 10.54
CA THR A 153 1.17 -2.76 9.43
C THR A 153 2.40 -3.51 9.95
N GLY A 154 2.96 -4.39 9.13
CA GLY A 154 4.10 -5.24 9.52
C GLY A 154 4.23 -6.48 8.64
N LEU A 155 5.35 -7.17 8.74
CA LEU A 155 5.61 -8.42 8.00
C LEU A 155 4.58 -9.51 8.32
N SER A 156 4.41 -10.47 7.41
CA SER A 156 3.68 -11.70 7.72
C SER A 156 4.33 -12.39 8.92
N GLY A 157 3.57 -12.96 9.85
CA GLY A 157 4.15 -13.55 11.07
C GLY A 157 4.62 -12.56 12.15
N ALA A 158 4.55 -11.24 11.92
CA ALA A 158 4.85 -10.24 12.95
C ALA A 158 3.86 -10.22 14.12
N GLY A 159 2.70 -10.89 14.00
CA GLY A 159 1.71 -11.02 15.08
C GLY A 159 0.50 -10.09 14.99
N LYS A 160 0.31 -9.37 13.86
CA LYS A 160 -0.79 -8.40 13.65
C LYS A 160 -2.18 -8.96 13.99
N SER A 161 -2.60 -10.05 13.35
CA SER A 161 -3.94 -10.62 13.56
C SER A 161 -4.14 -11.10 15.00
N THR A 162 -3.13 -11.75 15.59
CA THR A 162 -3.16 -12.19 16.99
C THR A 162 -3.33 -11.02 17.95
N LEU A 163 -2.56 -9.95 17.74
CA LEU A 163 -2.64 -8.73 18.53
C LEU A 163 -3.99 -8.03 18.34
N ALA A 164 -4.44 -7.87 17.10
CA ALA A 164 -5.70 -7.20 16.77
C ALA A 164 -6.91 -7.88 17.44
N MET A 165 -7.00 -9.21 17.36
CA MET A 165 -8.10 -9.97 17.99
C MET A 165 -8.06 -9.87 19.52
N ALA A 166 -6.87 -9.89 20.12
CA ALA A 166 -6.74 -9.78 21.57
C ALA A 166 -7.05 -8.36 22.08
N VAL A 167 -6.63 -7.32 21.34
CA VAL A 167 -6.96 -5.92 21.62
C VAL A 167 -8.46 -5.66 21.46
N GLU A 168 -9.08 -6.16 20.39
CA GLU A 168 -10.52 -6.07 20.16
C GLU A 168 -11.30 -6.69 21.33
N LYS A 169 -10.94 -7.91 21.73
CA LYS A 169 -11.58 -8.58 22.86
C LYS A 169 -11.51 -7.74 24.13
N LEU A 170 -10.34 -7.21 24.48
CA LEU A 170 -10.16 -6.41 25.70
C LEU A 170 -10.93 -5.08 25.65
N LEU A 171 -10.96 -4.40 24.50
CA LEU A 171 -11.74 -3.17 24.32
C LEU A 171 -13.26 -3.46 24.39
N PHE A 172 -13.71 -4.56 23.79
CA PHE A 172 -15.11 -4.98 23.86
C PHE A 172 -15.54 -5.28 25.30
N GLU A 173 -14.71 -5.98 26.08
CA GLU A 173 -14.95 -6.23 27.51
C GLU A 173 -15.04 -4.94 28.34
N LYS A 174 -14.37 -3.86 27.89
CA LYS A 174 -14.45 -2.51 28.48
C LYS A 174 -15.64 -1.68 27.99
N GLY A 175 -16.47 -2.20 27.08
CA GLY A 175 -17.67 -1.53 26.58
C GLY A 175 -17.46 -0.66 25.33
N TYR A 176 -16.28 -0.73 24.69
CA TYR A 176 -16.05 -0.04 23.42
C TYR A 176 -16.71 -0.78 22.25
N HIS A 177 -17.16 -0.03 21.25
CA HIS A 177 -17.69 -0.60 20.01
C HIS A 177 -16.58 -0.73 18.96
N THR A 178 -16.02 -1.93 18.85
CA THR A 178 -14.88 -2.23 17.98
C THR A 178 -15.21 -3.22 16.88
N TYR A 179 -14.40 -3.23 15.82
CA TYR A 179 -14.42 -4.29 14.82
C TYR A 179 -13.05 -4.49 14.16
N VAL A 180 -12.62 -5.74 13.99
CA VAL A 180 -11.38 -6.09 13.27
C VAL A 180 -11.61 -6.36 11.79
N LEU A 181 -10.91 -5.61 10.93
CA LEU A 181 -10.77 -5.90 9.51
C LEU A 181 -9.44 -6.65 9.29
N ASP A 182 -9.50 -7.96 9.03
CA ASP A 182 -8.31 -8.79 8.77
C ASP A 182 -8.23 -9.25 7.31
N GLY A 183 -7.00 -9.42 6.82
CA GLY A 183 -6.66 -9.93 5.49
C GLY A 183 -7.42 -11.18 5.08
N ASP A 184 -7.57 -12.15 5.99
CA ASP A 184 -8.27 -13.40 5.65
C ASP A 184 -9.78 -13.15 5.51
N ASN A 185 -10.39 -12.39 6.42
CA ASN A 185 -11.84 -12.14 6.43
C ASN A 185 -12.30 -11.34 5.20
N VAL A 186 -11.57 -10.29 4.83
CA VAL A 186 -11.96 -9.41 3.73
C VAL A 186 -11.75 -10.07 2.36
N ARG A 187 -10.74 -10.93 2.23
CA ARG A 187 -10.42 -11.64 0.98
C ARG A 187 -11.40 -12.76 0.62
N HIS A 188 -12.26 -13.20 1.54
CA HIS A 188 -13.33 -14.14 1.23
C HIS A 188 -14.62 -13.48 0.75
N GLY A 189 -14.75 -12.15 0.89
CA GLY A 189 -15.96 -11.41 0.53
C GLY A 189 -15.66 -10.19 -0.34
N LEU A 190 -15.53 -9.02 0.29
CA LEU A 190 -15.37 -7.73 -0.39
C LEU A 190 -14.23 -7.71 -1.42
N ASN A 191 -13.14 -8.43 -1.15
CA ASN A 191 -11.93 -8.45 -1.98
C ASN A 191 -11.68 -9.84 -2.59
N ALA A 192 -12.72 -10.66 -2.77
CA ALA A 192 -12.59 -12.01 -3.35
C ALA A 192 -12.18 -12.02 -4.83
N ASP A 193 -12.35 -10.89 -5.53
CA ASP A 193 -11.92 -10.67 -6.91
C ASP A 193 -10.44 -10.29 -7.06
N LEU A 194 -9.72 -10.04 -5.95
CA LEU A 194 -8.35 -9.52 -5.96
C LEU A 194 -7.31 -10.61 -5.65
N GLY A 195 -6.28 -10.70 -6.49
CA GLY A 195 -5.13 -11.57 -6.29
C GLY A 195 -4.08 -10.99 -5.34
N PHE A 196 -2.81 -11.31 -5.63
CA PHE A 196 -1.64 -10.88 -4.85
C PHE A 196 -0.63 -10.06 -5.67
N SER A 197 -0.99 -9.64 -6.89
CA SER A 197 -0.18 -8.71 -7.68
C SER A 197 -0.03 -7.35 -6.96
N PRO A 198 0.98 -6.52 -7.30
CA PRO A 198 1.10 -5.17 -6.75
C PRO A 198 -0.17 -4.33 -6.88
N LYS A 199 -0.84 -4.37 -8.05
CA LYS A 199 -2.12 -3.66 -8.27
C LYS A 199 -3.26 -4.19 -7.42
N ASP A 200 -3.39 -5.51 -7.31
CA ASP A 200 -4.44 -6.11 -6.47
C ASP A 200 -4.20 -5.77 -4.99
N ARG A 201 -2.95 -5.69 -4.56
CA ARG A 201 -2.59 -5.23 -3.20
C ARG A 201 -2.99 -3.78 -3.00
N ALA A 202 -2.66 -2.89 -3.94
CA ALA A 202 -3.02 -1.48 -3.86
C ALA A 202 -4.55 -1.27 -3.81
N GLU A 203 -5.31 -1.95 -4.69
CA GLU A 203 -6.77 -1.89 -4.69
C GLU A 203 -7.38 -2.52 -3.43
N ASN A 204 -6.80 -3.61 -2.92
CA ASN A 204 -7.21 -4.22 -1.67
C ASN A 204 -7.09 -3.21 -0.52
N ILE A 205 -5.92 -2.57 -0.36
CA ILE A 205 -5.70 -1.56 0.69
C ILE A 205 -6.63 -0.36 0.50
N ARG A 206 -6.82 0.12 -0.74
CA ARG A 206 -7.76 1.21 -1.04
C ARG A 206 -9.19 0.87 -0.56
N ARG A 207 -9.74 -0.29 -0.94
CA ARG A 207 -11.08 -0.72 -0.51
C ARG A 207 -11.22 -0.81 1.00
N ILE A 208 -10.20 -1.33 1.67
CA ILE A 208 -10.18 -1.45 3.13
C ILE A 208 -10.15 -0.06 3.79
N GLY A 209 -9.36 0.87 3.25
CA GLY A 209 -9.30 2.26 3.72
C GLY A 209 -10.69 2.92 3.71
N GLU A 210 -11.41 2.81 2.59
CA GLU A 210 -12.78 3.34 2.46
C GLU A 210 -13.77 2.67 3.44
N VAL A 211 -13.71 1.35 3.58
CA VAL A 211 -14.58 0.64 4.53
C VAL A 211 -14.27 1.05 5.96
N ALA A 212 -12.99 1.19 6.32
CA ALA A 212 -12.58 1.64 7.64
C ALA A 212 -13.07 3.08 7.92
N ALA A 213 -13.03 3.96 6.91
CA ALA A 213 -13.59 5.31 7.00
C ALA A 213 -15.10 5.30 7.24
N LEU A 214 -15.88 4.53 6.46
CA LEU A 214 -17.33 4.41 6.64
C LEU A 214 -17.71 3.84 8.03
N MET A 215 -16.97 2.84 8.51
CA MET A 215 -17.21 2.27 9.84
C MET A 215 -16.84 3.24 10.97
N THR A 216 -15.79 4.04 10.77
CA THR A 216 -15.39 5.11 11.69
C THR A 216 -16.42 6.23 11.73
N ASP A 217 -16.96 6.64 10.59
CA ASP A 217 -18.07 7.60 10.50
C ASP A 217 -19.33 7.07 11.22
N ALA A 218 -19.59 5.76 11.15
CA ALA A 218 -20.63 5.12 11.96
C ALA A 218 -20.32 5.07 13.48
N GLY A 219 -19.16 5.55 13.91
CA GLY A 219 -18.70 5.67 15.29
C GLY A 219 -17.96 4.45 15.84
N LEU A 220 -17.49 3.52 15.00
CA LEU A 220 -16.76 2.33 15.45
C LEU A 220 -15.26 2.60 15.60
N ILE A 221 -14.64 1.87 16.51
CA ILE A 221 -13.17 1.73 16.59
C ILE A 221 -12.78 0.58 15.67
N VAL A 222 -12.18 0.90 14.53
CA VAL A 222 -11.78 -0.08 13.52
C VAL A 222 -10.32 -0.46 13.73
N ILE A 223 -10.05 -1.75 13.87
CA ILE A 223 -8.68 -2.27 13.96
C ILE A 223 -8.39 -3.01 12.66
N SER A 224 -7.50 -2.50 11.82
CA SER A 224 -7.14 -3.16 10.57
C SER A 224 -5.85 -3.97 10.75
N SER A 225 -5.80 -5.19 10.20
CA SER A 225 -4.65 -6.10 10.29
C SER A 225 -4.25 -6.57 8.89
N PHE A 226 -3.44 -5.74 8.22
CA PHE A 226 -2.98 -6.00 6.86
C PHE A 226 -1.46 -5.82 6.76
N ILE A 227 -0.81 -6.56 5.86
CA ILE A 227 0.63 -6.37 5.63
C ILE A 227 0.89 -4.93 5.17
N SER A 228 0.07 -4.41 4.25
CA SER A 228 0.14 -3.04 3.70
C SER A 228 1.59 -2.59 3.44
N PRO A 229 2.33 -3.30 2.55
CA PRO A 229 3.79 -3.21 2.47
C PRO A 229 4.30 -1.89 1.90
N TYR A 230 3.50 -1.18 1.12
CA TYR A 230 3.89 0.07 0.46
C TYR A 230 3.40 1.28 1.26
N ARG A 231 4.25 2.28 1.46
CA ARG A 231 3.89 3.51 2.19
C ARG A 231 2.76 4.27 1.54
N GLU A 232 2.82 4.42 0.22
CA GLU A 232 1.83 5.17 -0.56
C GLU A 232 0.40 4.61 -0.39
N ASP A 233 0.25 3.29 -0.30
CA ASP A 233 -1.04 2.66 -0.05
C ASP A 233 -1.56 2.96 1.37
N ARG A 234 -0.67 3.01 2.37
CA ARG A 234 -1.02 3.39 3.74
C ARG A 234 -1.38 4.87 3.83
N ASP A 235 -0.65 5.74 3.12
CA ASP A 235 -0.95 7.16 3.03
C ASP A 235 -2.30 7.40 2.35
N ARG A 236 -2.63 6.63 1.31
CA ARG A 236 -3.95 6.67 0.68
C ARG A 236 -5.06 6.24 1.63
N ALA A 237 -4.85 5.17 2.42
CA ALA A 237 -5.81 4.76 3.44
C ALA A 237 -5.97 5.83 4.54
N ARG A 238 -4.87 6.48 4.94
CA ARG A 238 -4.86 7.61 5.89
C ARG A 238 -5.67 8.80 5.36
N GLN A 239 -5.56 9.12 4.07
CA GLN A 239 -6.33 10.21 3.45
C GLN A 239 -7.86 10.01 3.52
N ALA A 240 -8.34 8.77 3.63
CA ALA A 240 -9.76 8.50 3.77
C ALA A 240 -10.32 8.91 5.16
N VAL A 241 -9.45 9.02 6.19
CA VAL A 241 -9.85 9.44 7.55
C VAL A 241 -8.71 10.17 8.29
N PRO A 242 -8.26 11.34 7.80
CA PRO A 242 -6.96 11.91 8.18
C PRO A 242 -6.79 12.18 9.68
N GLU A 243 -7.82 12.69 10.34
CA GLU A 243 -7.77 13.11 11.76
C GLU A 243 -7.96 11.95 12.74
N HIS A 244 -8.46 10.80 12.28
CA HIS A 244 -8.75 9.64 13.13
C HIS A 244 -8.03 8.37 12.66
N PHE A 245 -6.96 8.51 11.87
CA PHE A 245 -6.14 7.41 11.41
C PHE A 245 -4.84 7.31 12.22
N HIS A 246 -4.61 6.14 12.81
CA HIS A 246 -3.43 5.84 13.62
C HIS A 246 -2.71 4.62 13.05
N GLU A 247 -1.54 4.82 12.46
CA GLU A 247 -0.69 3.76 11.95
C GLU A 247 0.12 3.13 13.10
N ILE A 248 -0.11 1.83 13.31
CA ILE A 248 0.58 1.03 14.31
C ILE A 248 1.53 0.06 13.61
N TYR A 249 2.83 0.32 13.73
CA TYR A 249 3.85 -0.58 13.21
C TYR A 249 4.08 -1.74 14.17
N VAL A 250 3.63 -2.93 13.76
CA VAL A 250 3.88 -4.19 14.46
C VAL A 250 5.24 -4.74 14.00
N SER A 251 6.28 -4.41 14.77
CA SER A 251 7.66 -4.66 14.43
C SER A 251 8.13 -6.04 14.90
N ALA A 252 8.71 -6.79 13.97
CA ALA A 252 9.50 -7.99 14.19
C ALA A 252 10.43 -8.16 12.98
N ASP A 253 11.66 -8.61 13.22
CA ASP A 253 12.59 -8.86 12.11
C ASP A 253 12.14 -10.05 11.24
N LEU A 254 12.69 -10.12 10.02
CA LEU A 254 12.35 -11.16 9.04
C LEU A 254 12.67 -12.56 9.58
N ALA A 255 13.80 -12.73 10.28
CA ALA A 255 14.21 -14.00 10.86
C ALA A 255 13.22 -14.52 11.91
N THR A 256 12.71 -13.63 12.76
CA THR A 256 11.67 -13.93 13.75
C THR A 256 10.37 -14.30 13.06
N CYS A 257 9.98 -13.56 12.02
CA CYS A 257 8.77 -13.85 11.24
C CYS A 257 8.85 -15.21 10.53
N GLU A 258 9.99 -15.52 9.91
CA GLU A 258 10.29 -16.83 9.30
C GLU A 258 10.32 -17.96 10.34
N GLY A 259 10.86 -17.71 11.53
CA GLY A 259 10.86 -18.67 12.63
C GLY A 259 9.47 -19.00 13.15
N ARG A 260 8.55 -18.02 13.15
CA ARG A 260 7.16 -18.20 13.59
C ARG A 260 6.32 -18.96 12.56
N ASP A 261 6.42 -18.57 11.28
CA ASP A 261 5.71 -19.08 10.10
C ASP A 261 4.44 -19.94 10.36
N PRO A 262 3.41 -19.42 11.04
CA PRO A 262 2.28 -20.22 11.52
C PRO A 262 1.44 -20.81 10.39
N LYS A 263 1.48 -20.17 9.20
CA LYS A 263 0.75 -20.58 8.00
C LYS A 263 1.63 -21.32 6.98
N GLY A 264 2.92 -21.53 7.27
CA GLY A 264 3.86 -22.17 6.35
C GLY A 264 4.12 -21.36 5.07
N LEU A 265 3.87 -20.04 5.08
CA LEU A 265 3.97 -19.18 3.91
C LEU A 265 5.41 -18.83 3.58
N TYR A 266 6.26 -18.59 4.58
CA TYR A 266 7.68 -18.33 4.36
C TYR A 266 8.38 -19.56 3.78
N LYS A 267 8.09 -20.76 4.29
CA LYS A 267 8.60 -22.02 3.73
C LYS A 267 8.19 -22.20 2.26
N LYS A 268 6.94 -21.88 1.92
CA LYS A 268 6.45 -21.96 0.53
C LYS A 268 7.11 -20.93 -0.38
N ALA A 269 7.29 -19.70 0.10
CA ALA A 269 7.97 -18.63 -0.64
C ALA A 269 9.44 -18.96 -0.90
N ARG A 270 10.18 -19.43 0.11
CA ARG A 270 11.58 -19.88 -0.03
C ARG A 270 11.73 -21.07 -1.00
N ALA A 271 10.69 -21.90 -1.11
CA ALA A 271 10.64 -23.01 -2.06
C ALA A 271 10.13 -22.60 -3.47
N GLY A 272 9.96 -21.31 -3.75
CA GLY A 272 9.49 -20.81 -5.05
C GLY A 272 8.02 -21.08 -5.36
N LYS A 273 7.22 -21.49 -4.37
CA LYS A 273 5.78 -21.82 -4.56
C LYS A 273 4.85 -20.62 -4.40
N ILE A 274 5.36 -19.52 -3.86
CA ILE A 274 4.65 -18.24 -3.73
C ILE A 274 5.59 -17.17 -4.24
N GLU A 275 5.26 -16.63 -5.40
CA GLU A 275 5.96 -15.50 -5.99
C GLU A 275 5.61 -14.20 -5.23
N ASP A 276 6.50 -13.21 -5.31
CA ASP A 276 6.26 -11.87 -4.75
C ASP A 276 5.88 -11.82 -3.27
N PHE A 277 6.37 -12.78 -2.48
CA PHE A 277 6.07 -12.79 -1.05
C PHE A 277 6.79 -11.65 -0.33
N THR A 278 6.04 -10.84 0.43
CA THR A 278 6.58 -9.69 1.16
C THR A 278 7.69 -10.09 2.14
N GLY A 279 8.85 -9.45 2.02
CA GLY A 279 10.06 -9.73 2.80
C GLY A 279 10.99 -10.77 2.16
N ILE A 280 10.56 -11.45 1.08
CA ILE A 280 11.38 -12.40 0.31
C ILE A 280 11.55 -11.91 -1.14
N GLY A 281 10.45 -11.92 -1.91
CA GLY A 281 10.43 -11.52 -3.32
C GLY A 281 9.89 -10.10 -3.56
N SER A 282 9.17 -9.52 -2.59
CA SER A 282 8.72 -8.13 -2.64
C SER A 282 9.13 -7.35 -1.38
N PRO A 283 9.38 -6.03 -1.49
CA PRO A 283 9.82 -5.23 -0.36
C PRO A 283 8.70 -5.02 0.68
N TYR A 284 9.11 -4.71 1.91
CA TYR A 284 8.27 -4.12 2.94
C TYR A 284 8.86 -2.75 3.31
N GLU A 285 8.12 -1.68 3.04
CA GLU A 285 8.53 -0.33 3.38
C GLU A 285 8.10 0.00 4.81
N VAL A 286 9.07 -0.07 5.73
CA VAL A 286 8.86 0.26 7.14
C VAL A 286 8.29 1.69 7.26
N PRO A 287 7.24 1.90 8.08
CA PRO A 287 6.73 3.25 8.35
C PRO A 287 7.80 4.16 8.94
N GLU A 288 7.96 5.37 8.40
CA GLU A 288 8.95 6.33 8.91
C GLU A 288 8.46 7.05 10.17
N ASN A 289 7.17 7.41 10.21
CA ASN A 289 6.57 8.15 11.33
C ASN A 289 5.22 7.52 11.75
N PRO A 290 5.19 6.25 12.17
CA PRO A 290 3.95 5.66 12.68
C PRO A 290 3.58 6.31 14.02
N GLU A 291 2.29 6.45 14.30
CA GLU A 291 1.82 6.97 15.58
C GLU A 291 2.19 6.05 16.76
N MET A 292 2.35 4.75 16.51
CA MET A 292 2.81 3.79 17.52
C MET A 292 3.67 2.69 16.89
N VAL A 293 4.71 2.27 17.61
CA VAL A 293 5.49 1.07 17.29
C VAL A 293 5.29 0.03 18.40
N VAL A 294 5.00 -1.21 18.01
CA VAL A 294 4.83 -2.35 18.91
C VAL A 294 5.86 -3.41 18.54
N ASP A 295 6.89 -3.57 19.37
CA ASP A 295 7.93 -4.59 19.18
C ASP A 295 7.45 -5.93 19.74
N THR A 296 6.95 -6.81 18.84
CA THR A 296 6.45 -8.14 19.23
C THR A 296 7.57 -9.17 19.35
N GLN A 297 8.82 -8.80 19.04
CA GLN A 297 9.99 -9.66 19.19
C GLN A 297 10.52 -9.60 20.62
N LYS A 298 10.45 -8.43 21.27
CA LYS A 298 10.92 -8.23 22.65
C LYS A 298 9.84 -8.35 23.72
N ASN A 299 8.58 -8.12 23.37
CA ASN A 299 7.48 -8.14 24.31
C ASN A 299 6.60 -9.37 24.13
N ASP A 300 6.04 -9.88 25.23
CA ASP A 300 5.00 -10.90 25.15
C ASP A 300 3.67 -10.31 24.67
N LEU A 301 2.73 -11.19 24.31
CA LEU A 301 1.43 -10.77 23.78
C LEU A 301 0.64 -9.93 24.78
N ALA A 302 0.65 -10.29 26.07
CA ALA A 302 -0.12 -9.58 27.09
C ALA A 302 0.37 -8.12 27.25
N THR A 303 1.69 -7.92 27.22
CA THR A 303 2.32 -6.60 27.26
C THR A 303 1.95 -5.80 26.02
N CYS A 304 2.05 -6.39 24.83
CA CYS A 304 1.68 -5.71 23.58
C CYS A 304 0.19 -5.30 23.58
N VAL A 305 -0.70 -6.19 24.03
CA VAL A 305 -2.14 -5.92 24.12
C VAL A 305 -2.41 -4.73 25.04
N MET A 306 -1.81 -4.72 26.24
CA MET A 306 -1.97 -3.61 27.17
C MET A 306 -1.46 -2.29 26.59
N GLN A 307 -0.28 -2.29 25.96
CA GLN A 307 0.28 -1.09 25.32
C GLN A 307 -0.67 -0.52 24.27
N VAL A 308 -1.16 -1.37 23.36
CA VAL A 308 -2.02 -0.95 22.26
C VAL A 308 -3.40 -0.53 22.77
N THR A 309 -4.01 -1.28 23.68
CA THR A 309 -5.31 -0.91 24.25
C THR A 309 -5.22 0.43 24.99
N SER A 310 -4.20 0.66 25.82
CA SER A 310 -4.02 1.93 26.51
C SER A 310 -3.80 3.09 25.54
N TYR A 311 -3.06 2.86 24.44
CA TYR A 311 -2.92 3.85 23.39
C TYR A 311 -4.28 4.16 22.74
N ILE A 312 -5.03 3.15 22.30
CA ILE A 312 -6.36 3.31 21.68
C ILE A 312 -7.29 4.12 22.58
N GLU A 313 -7.40 3.74 23.86
CA GLU A 313 -8.24 4.44 24.84
C GLU A 313 -7.87 5.93 24.92
N SER A 314 -6.58 6.25 24.96
CA SER A 314 -6.12 7.66 25.03
C SER A 314 -6.51 8.50 23.82
N GLN A 315 -6.73 7.88 22.66
CA GLN A 315 -7.09 8.56 21.41
C GLN A 315 -8.61 8.69 21.22
N VAL A 316 -9.41 7.76 21.75
CA VAL A 316 -10.85 7.69 21.50
C VAL A 316 -11.74 8.23 22.62
N VAL A 317 -11.16 8.52 23.80
CA VAL A 317 -11.91 9.05 24.95
C VAL A 317 -12.47 10.44 24.65
N MET A 318 -13.77 10.63 24.90
CA MET A 318 -14.42 11.93 24.86
C MET A 318 -13.95 12.80 26.04
N LYS A 319 -13.49 14.02 25.75
CA LYS A 319 -13.14 15.00 26.79
C LYS A 319 -14.40 15.76 27.23
N GLU A 320 -14.50 16.15 28.50
CA GLU A 320 -15.69 16.83 29.06
C GLU A 320 -16.15 18.08 28.28
N LYS A 321 -15.26 18.73 27.52
CA LYS A 321 -15.62 19.90 26.69
C LYS A 321 -16.49 19.55 25.47
N ASP A 322 -16.41 18.32 24.96
CA ASP A 322 -17.12 17.88 23.76
C ASP A 322 -18.61 17.61 24.05
N ALA A 323 -18.94 17.27 25.30
CA ALA A 323 -20.31 17.03 25.75
C ALA A 323 -21.21 18.29 25.69
N THR A 324 -20.64 19.47 25.92
CA THR A 324 -21.37 20.76 25.97
C THR A 324 -21.63 21.41 24.59
N LYS A 325 -20.83 21.09 23.56
CA LYS A 325 -21.04 21.63 22.20
C LYS A 325 -22.22 20.96 21.50
N SER A 326 -22.45 19.67 21.79
CA SER A 326 -23.45 18.83 21.12
C SER A 326 -24.90 19.12 21.54
N GLU A 327 -25.15 19.63 22.75
CA GLU A 327 -26.51 19.95 23.21
C GLU A 327 -27.15 21.08 22.41
N LYS A 328 -26.33 21.98 21.84
CA LYS A 328 -26.82 23.04 20.94
C LYS A 328 -27.20 22.51 19.55
N THR A 329 -26.57 21.44 19.07
CA THR A 329 -26.78 20.89 17.72
C THR A 329 -27.98 19.94 17.65
N LEU A 330 -28.31 19.23 18.73
CA LEU A 330 -29.48 18.34 18.79
C LEU A 330 -30.83 19.08 18.85
N LEU A 331 -30.81 20.40 19.09
CA LEU A 331 -32.00 21.26 19.24
C LEU A 331 -32.21 22.22 18.05
N SER A 332 -31.41 22.11 16.99
CA SER A 332 -31.48 22.93 15.77
C SER A 332 -31.74 22.06 14.54
#